data_AF-A0A9P1PA40-F1
#
_entry.id   AF-A0A9P1PA40-F1
#
_cell.length_a   1.000
_cell.length_b   1.000
_cell.length_c   1.000
_cell.angle_alpha   90.00
_cell.angle_beta   90.00
_cell.angle_gamma   90.00
#
_symmetry.space_group_name_H-M   'P 1'
#
loop_
_entity.id
_entity.type
_entity.pdbx_description
1 polymer ?
#
loop_
_entity_poly.entity_id
_entity_poly.type
_entity_poly.pdbx_seq_one_letter_code
_entity_poly.pdbx_strand_id
1 'polypeptide(L)' 'MQIIEAITESIDELEITNTSKETIRSYKNSLNIFSKFIKENFKYYL' A
#
# COMPACT_ATOMS: atom_id res chain seq x y z
N MET A 1 -10.54 1.60 0.52
CA MET A 1 -10.50 0.68 1.69
C MET A 1 -9.72 1.42 2.75
N GLN A 2 -10.30 1.66 3.93
CA GLN A 2 -9.67 2.50 4.96
C GLN A 2 -8.23 2.08 5.28
N ILE A 3 -7.93 0.78 5.33
CA ILE A 3 -6.57 0.29 5.59
C ILE A 3 -5.60 0.51 4.42
N ILE A 4 -6.07 0.41 3.17
CA ILE A 4 -5.21 0.65 1.98
C ILE A 4 -4.88 2.13 1.87
N GLU A 5 -5.85 3.01 2.18
CA GLU A 5 -5.64 4.45 2.23
C GLU A 5 -4.62 4.82 3.31
N ALA A 6 -4.78 4.31 4.54
CA ALA A 6 -3.84 4.57 5.64
C ALA A 6 -2.41 4.08 5.34
N ILE A 7 -2.25 2.91 4.70
CA ILE A 7 -0.93 2.41 4.31
C ILE A 7 -0.35 3.26 3.16
N THR A 8 -1.18 3.75 2.25
CA THR A 8 -0.73 4.63 1.16
C THR A 8 -0.16 5.93 1.71
N GLU A 9 -0.89 6.59 2.62
CA GLU A 9 -0.42 7.81 3.30
C GLU A 9 0.91 7.57 4.03
N SER A 10 1.05 6.45 4.73
CA SER A 10 2.30 6.09 5.42
C SER A 10 3.48 5.92 4.45
N ILE A 11 3.26 5.36 3.25
CA ILE A 11 4.32 5.21 2.23
C ILE A 11 4.70 6.57 1.65
N ASP A 12 3.72 7.47 1.45
CA ASP A 12 3.99 8.81 0.93
C ASP A 12 4.74 9.67 1.96
N GLU A 13 4.53 9.48 3.27
CA GLU A 13 5.37 10.09 4.31
C GLU A 13 6.84 9.57 4.27
N LEU A 14 7.05 8.30 3.90
CA LEU A 14 8.40 7.77 3.68
C LEU A 14 9.11 8.42 2.49
N GLU A 15 8.34 8.91 1.51
CA GLU A 15 8.86 9.67 0.35
C GLU A 15 9.41 11.04 0.78
N ILE A 16 8.85 11.62 1.85
CA ILE A 16 9.30 12.89 2.44
C ILE A 16 10.58 12.70 3.28
N THR A 17 10.74 11.55 3.93
CA THR A 17 11.87 11.26 4.85
C THR A 17 13.15 10.80 4.14
N ASN A 18 13.26 11.00 2.82
CA ASN A 18 14.43 10.68 2.00
C ASN A 18 14.76 9.17 1.93
N THR A 19 13.74 8.31 2.08
CA THR A 19 13.84 6.87 1.85
C THR A 19 14.18 6.59 0.38
N SER A 20 14.92 5.51 0.10
CA SER A 20 15.31 5.19 -1.27
C SER A 20 14.09 5.00 -2.19
N LYS A 21 14.19 5.50 -3.42
CA LYS A 21 13.13 5.36 -4.43
C LYS A 21 12.82 3.89 -4.75
N GLU A 22 13.83 3.01 -4.69
CA GLU A 22 13.63 1.56 -4.85
C GLU A 22 12.82 0.95 -3.71
N THR A 23 13.08 1.38 -2.47
CA THR A 23 12.33 0.95 -1.29
C THR A 23 10.87 1.38 -1.38
N ILE A 24 10.61 2.64 -1.74
CA ILE A 24 9.24 3.17 -1.93
C ILE A 24 8.52 2.41 -3.04
N ARG A 25 9.20 2.16 -4.17
CA ARG A 25 8.66 1.37 -5.28
C ARG A 25 8.32 -0.06 -4.84
N SER A 26 9.16 -0.69 -4.01
CA SER A 26 8.90 -2.01 -3.45
C SER A 26 7.65 -2.02 -2.59
N TYR A 27 7.48 -1.03 -1.70
CA TYR A 27 6.28 -0.91 -0.86
C TYR A 27 5.00 -0.67 -1.67
N LYS A 28 5.04 0.24 -2.67
CA LYS A 28 3.90 0.49 -3.56
C LYS A 28 3.50 -0.78 -4.33
N ASN A 29 4.47 -1.58 -4.78
CA ASN A 29 4.20 -2.87 -5.42
C ASN A 29 3.58 -3.90 -4.48
N SER A 30 4.12 -4.06 -3.27
CA SER A 30 3.57 -4.97 -2.25
C SER A 30 2.14 -4.60 -1.86
N LEU A 31 1.85 -3.31 -1.69
CA LEU A 31 0.50 -2.82 -1.39
C LEU A 31 -0.48 -3.12 -2.53
N ASN A 32 -0.05 -2.98 -3.78
CA ASN A 32 -0.88 -3.33 -4.94
C ASN A 32 -1.24 -4.83 -4.98
N ILE A 33 -0.27 -5.71 -4.70
CA ILE A 33 -0.51 -7.17 -4.63
C ILE A 33 -1.48 -7.48 -3.49
N PHE A 34 -1.25 -6.90 -2.31
CA PHE A 34 -2.11 -7.08 -1.15
C PHE A 34 -3.54 -6.59 -1.41
N SER A 35 -3.70 -5.40 -2.00
CA SER A 35 -4.99 -4.82 -2.36
C SER A 35 -5.79 -5.74 -3.31
N LYS A 36 -5.12 -6.31 -4.32
CA LYS A 36 -5.74 -7.29 -5.22
C LYS A 36 -6.16 -8.56 -4.48
N PHE A 37 -5.27 -9.12 -3.66
CA PHE A 37 -5.55 -10.30 -2.86
C PHE A 37 -6.78 -10.09 -1.96
N ILE A 38 -6.85 -8.95 -1.26
CA ILE A 38 -7.97 -8.66 -0.38
C ILE A 38 -9.27 -8.48 -1.17
N LYS A 39 -9.23 -7.76 -2.29
CA LYS A 39 -10.41 -7.56 -3.14
C LYS A 39 -10.99 -8.88 -3.68
N GLU A 40 -10.13 -9.83 -4.00
CA GLU A 40 -10.54 -11.14 -4.52
C GLU A 40 -11.06 -12.08 -3.41
N ASN A 41 -10.44 -12.06 -2.23
CA ASN A 41 -10.72 -13.02 -1.16
C ASN A 41 -11.74 -12.52 -0.12
N PHE A 42 -11.94 -11.21 -0.02
CA PHE A 42 -12.83 -10.59 0.98
C PHE A 42 -13.93 -9.74 0.35
N LYS A 43 -14.40 -10.17 -0.84
CA LYS A 43 -15.38 -9.50 -1.71
C LYS A 43 -16.72 -9.08 -1.06
N TYR A 44 -16.97 -9.48 0.20
CA TYR A 44 -18.23 -9.28 0.93
C TYR A 44 -18.08 -8.72 2.36
N TYR A 45 -16.87 -8.39 2.85
CA TYR A 45 -16.69 -7.86 4.20
C TYR A 45 -16.36 -6.35 4.26
N LEU A 46 -16.53 -5.64 3.14
CA LEU A 46 -16.26 -4.21 3.00
C LEU A 46 -17.32 -3.53 2.13
#